data_AF-A0A3A0A0L6-F1
#
_entry.id   AF-A0A3A0A0L6-F1
#
_cell.length_a   1.000
_cell.length_b   1.000
_cell.length_c   1.000
_cell.angle_alpha   90.00
_cell.angle_beta   90.00
_cell.angle_gamma   90.00
#
_symmetry.space_group_name_H-M   'P 1'
#
loop_
_entity.id
_entity.type
_entity.pdbx_description
1 polymer ?
#
loop_
_entity_poly.entity_id
_entity_poly.type
_entity_poly.pdbx_seq_one_letter_code
_entity_poly.pdbx_strand_id
1 'polypeptide(L)'
;MADEIPARLWKQYGIVRAYEPRVADALPSTLHALRIEVKRLRYALEFFSAPLTAPTQRAPQPRDLIDALIALQDALGAMQDAVVGGEFVTRYAVAQAERVIHPAEFHALTAYQNELRAQIQTRRAQAAPFYAALVSSWFRDSLGALTARM
;
A
#
# COMPACT_ATOMS: atom_id res chain seq x y z
N MET A 1 -28.69 5.64 5.55
CA MET A 1 -27.68 6.24 4.66
C MET A 1 -26.73 7.19 5.36
N ALA A 2 -27.18 8.25 6.08
CA ALA A 2 -26.26 9.20 6.73
C ALA A 2 -25.27 8.51 7.70
N ASP A 3 -25.75 7.61 8.56
CA ASP A 3 -24.90 6.89 9.53
C ASP A 3 -24.07 5.74 8.94
N GLU A 4 -24.45 5.24 7.75
CA GLU A 4 -23.79 4.08 7.14
C GLU A 4 -22.41 4.43 6.57
N ILE A 5 -22.25 5.67 6.09
CA ILE A 5 -21.00 6.13 5.48
C ILE A 5 -19.89 6.26 6.54
N PRO A 6 -20.09 6.99 7.67
CA PRO A 6 -19.15 6.99 8.78
C PRO A 6 -18.82 5.58 9.27
N ALA A 7 -19.84 4.75 9.53
CA ALA A 7 -19.63 3.40 10.04
C ALA A 7 -18.76 2.55 9.10
N ARG A 8 -18.98 2.64 7.79
CA ARG A 8 -18.20 1.91 6.78
C ARG A 8 -16.76 2.41 6.69
N LEU A 9 -16.55 3.72 6.69
CA LEU A 9 -15.20 4.31 6.63
C LEU A 9 -14.38 3.98 7.87
N TRP A 10 -14.97 4.13 9.06
CA TRP A 10 -14.31 3.80 10.32
C TRP A 10 -14.01 2.31 10.45
N LYS A 11 -14.92 1.44 10.00
CA LYS A 11 -14.67 0.00 9.95
C LYS A 11 -13.47 -0.34 9.06
N GLN A 12 -13.44 0.19 7.83
CA GLN A 12 -12.35 -0.09 6.91
C GLN A 12 -11.02 0.52 7.39
N TYR A 13 -11.07 1.72 7.99
CA TYR A 13 -9.90 2.34 8.62
C TYR A 13 -9.37 1.49 9.78
N GLY A 14 -10.24 0.94 10.62
CA GLY A 14 -9.87 0.01 11.68
C GLY A 14 -9.13 -1.23 11.15
N ILE A 15 -9.53 -1.77 10.01
CA ILE A 15 -8.82 -2.90 9.34
C ILE A 15 -7.42 -2.48 8.91
N VAL A 16 -7.25 -1.32 8.26
CA VAL A 16 -5.94 -0.80 7.85
C VAL A 16 -5.03 -0.57 9.07
N ARG A 17 -5.59 -0.01 10.14
CA ARG A 17 -4.87 0.19 11.40
C ARG A 17 -4.46 -1.09 12.08
N ALA A 18 -5.20 -2.20 11.93
CA ALA A 18 -4.85 -3.47 12.57
C ALA A 18 -3.48 -4.03 12.14
N TYR A 19 -2.86 -3.46 11.11
CA TYR A 19 -1.47 -3.72 10.70
C TYR A 19 -0.42 -2.89 11.50
N GLU A 20 -0.82 -2.30 12.66
CA GLU A 20 -0.04 -1.47 13.62
C GLU A 20 1.43 -1.94 13.76
N PRO A 21 2.37 -1.00 14.00
CA PRO A 21 3.59 -0.79 13.22
C PRO A 21 4.41 -2.08 13.06
N ARG A 22 4.03 -2.85 12.04
CA ARG A 22 4.79 -4.01 11.58
C ARG A 22 5.21 -3.88 10.13
N VAL A 23 4.89 -2.78 9.45
CA VAL A 23 5.15 -2.61 7.99
C VAL A 23 6.62 -2.77 7.64
N ALA A 24 7.53 -2.29 8.50
CA ALA A 24 8.97 -2.42 8.28
C ALA A 24 9.46 -3.88 8.31
N ASP A 25 8.80 -4.77 9.05
CA ASP A 25 9.25 -6.16 9.27
C ASP A 25 8.27 -7.21 8.71
N ALA A 26 7.10 -6.77 8.25
CA ALA A 26 6.01 -7.64 7.80
C ALA A 26 6.38 -8.37 6.51
N LEU A 27 6.01 -9.65 6.43
CA LEU A 27 6.20 -10.47 5.23
C LEU A 27 5.60 -9.79 3.98
N PRO A 28 6.17 -9.98 2.79
CA PRO A 28 5.63 -9.41 1.56
C PRO A 28 4.14 -9.75 1.33
N SER A 29 3.71 -10.96 1.70
CA SER A 29 2.30 -11.37 1.63
C SER A 29 1.38 -10.56 2.56
N THR A 30 1.84 -10.25 3.77
CA THR A 30 1.13 -9.36 4.71
C THR A 30 1.02 -7.95 4.16
N LEU A 31 2.09 -7.45 3.55
CA LEU A 31 2.11 -6.12 2.92
C LEU A 31 1.23 -6.05 1.67
N HIS A 32 1.14 -7.15 0.91
CA HIS A 32 0.19 -7.29 -0.18
C HIS A 32 -1.27 -7.24 0.32
N ALA A 33 -1.57 -7.95 1.42
CA ALA A 33 -2.89 -7.88 2.05
C ALA A 33 -3.21 -6.46 2.55
N LEU A 34 -2.26 -5.78 3.19
CA LEU A 34 -2.39 -4.38 3.57
C LEU A 34 -2.72 -3.50 2.35
N ARG A 35 -2.02 -3.66 1.22
CA ARG A 35 -2.29 -2.91 -0.02
C ARG A 35 -3.74 -3.07 -0.47
N ILE A 36 -4.31 -4.26 -0.37
CA ILE A 36 -5.73 -4.52 -0.70
C ILE A 36 -6.65 -3.73 0.22
N GLU A 37 -6.41 -3.75 1.53
CA GLU A 37 -7.24 -3.03 2.50
C GLU A 37 -7.13 -1.51 2.36
N VAL A 38 -5.94 -1.00 2.01
CA VAL A 38 -5.71 0.42 1.72
C VAL A 38 -6.45 0.83 0.44
N LYS A 39 -6.44 0.00 -0.61
CA LYS A 39 -7.26 0.23 -1.82
C LYS A 39 -8.74 0.31 -1.50
N ARG A 40 -9.26 -0.60 -0.67
CA ARG A 40 -10.67 -0.60 -0.25
C ARG A 40 -11.03 0.68 0.49
N LEU A 41 -10.17 1.17 1.38
CA LEU A 41 -10.38 2.44 2.08
C LEU A 41 -10.38 3.62 1.10
N ARG A 42 -9.41 3.66 0.18
CA ARG A 42 -9.34 4.70 -0.87
C ARG A 42 -10.60 4.71 -1.72
N TYR A 43 -11.04 3.56 -2.22
CA TYR A 43 -12.24 3.46 -3.05
C TYR A 43 -13.50 3.90 -2.29
N ALA A 44 -13.59 3.61 -0.99
CA ALA A 44 -14.69 4.11 -0.17
C ALA A 44 -14.65 5.65 -0.06
N LEU A 45 -13.48 6.25 0.20
CA LEU A 45 -13.32 7.70 0.27
C LEU A 45 -13.58 8.39 -1.08
N GLU A 46 -13.12 7.81 -2.19
CA GLU A 46 -13.40 8.31 -3.54
C GLU A 46 -14.90 8.28 -3.83
N PHE A 47 -15.56 7.16 -3.54
CA PHE A 47 -16.98 6.98 -3.78
C PHE A 47 -17.85 7.96 -2.95
N PHE A 48 -17.48 8.17 -1.69
CA PHE A 48 -18.19 9.09 -0.79
C PHE A 48 -17.60 10.50 -0.77
N SER A 49 -16.71 10.85 -1.70
CA SER A 49 -16.03 12.15 -1.69
C SER A 49 -17.00 13.33 -1.76
N ALA A 50 -18.04 13.24 -2.60
CA ALA A 50 -19.03 14.30 -2.76
C ALA A 50 -19.76 14.67 -1.45
N PRO A 51 -20.41 13.75 -0.72
CA PRO A 51 -21.05 14.07 0.56
C PRO A 51 -20.07 14.42 1.70
N LEU A 52 -18.80 14.04 1.59
CA LEU A 52 -17.78 14.36 2.59
C LEU A 52 -17.09 15.71 2.35
N THR A 53 -17.27 16.32 1.18
CA THR A 53 -16.57 17.56 0.80
C THR A 53 -17.16 18.75 1.56
N ALA A 54 -16.32 19.44 2.34
CA ALA A 54 -16.73 20.63 3.05
C ALA A 54 -16.67 21.86 2.14
N PRO A 55 -17.62 22.81 2.23
CA PRO A 55 -17.64 24.02 1.40
C PRO A 55 -16.50 25.00 1.72
N THR A 56 -15.72 24.76 2.78
CA THR A 56 -14.64 25.66 3.22
C THR A 56 -13.27 24.99 3.05
N GLN A 57 -12.28 25.74 2.57
CA GLN A 57 -10.89 25.26 2.42
C GLN A 57 -10.13 25.10 3.75
N ARG A 58 -10.68 25.58 4.87
CA ARG A 58 -10.06 25.41 6.21
C ARG A 58 -10.31 24.04 6.83
N ALA A 59 -11.22 23.26 6.25
CA ALA A 59 -11.55 21.92 6.69
C ALA A 59 -10.74 20.88 5.90
N PRO A 60 -10.35 19.75 6.52
CA PRO A 60 -9.76 18.63 5.81
C PRO A 60 -10.71 18.17 4.71
N GLN A 61 -10.13 17.82 3.57
CA GLN A 61 -10.84 17.37 2.38
C GLN A 61 -10.65 15.86 2.20
N PRO A 62 -11.60 15.14 1.58
CA PRO A 62 -11.44 13.73 1.26
C PRO A 62 -10.15 13.46 0.47
N ARG A 63 -9.76 14.41 -0.39
CA ARG A 63 -8.53 14.34 -1.18
C ARG A 63 -7.27 14.24 -0.34
N ASP A 64 -7.18 14.94 0.79
CA ASP A 64 -5.97 14.91 1.64
C ASP A 64 -5.71 13.49 2.18
N LEU A 65 -6.78 12.78 2.56
CA LEU A 65 -6.69 11.38 3.01
C LEU A 65 -6.42 10.44 1.84
N ILE A 66 -7.03 10.67 0.67
CA ILE A 66 -6.82 9.87 -0.54
C ILE A 66 -5.36 9.96 -0.98
N ASP A 67 -4.76 11.14 -0.98
CA ASP A 67 -3.37 11.34 -1.40
C ASP A 67 -2.40 10.60 -0.45
N ALA A 68 -2.67 10.60 0.87
CA ALA A 68 -1.90 9.79 1.82
C ALA A 68 -2.04 8.28 1.54
N LEU A 69 -3.24 7.80 1.20
CA LEU A 69 -3.48 6.40 0.83
C LEU A 69 -2.78 6.01 -0.48
N ILE A 70 -2.68 6.92 -1.44
CA ILE A 70 -1.97 6.73 -2.72
C ILE A 70 -0.47 6.56 -2.45
N ALA A 71 0.14 7.43 -1.65
CA ALA A 71 1.56 7.36 -1.32
C ALA A 71 1.97 5.99 -0.74
N LEU A 72 1.16 5.43 0.17
CA LEU A 72 1.38 4.08 0.67
C LEU A 72 1.15 3.01 -0.42
N GLN A 73 0.09 3.14 -1.22
CA GLN A 73 -0.21 2.18 -2.30
C GLN A 73 0.90 2.09 -3.34
N ASP A 74 1.54 3.22 -3.68
CA ASP A 74 2.62 3.27 -4.67
C ASP A 74 3.87 2.56 -4.14
N ALA A 75 4.25 2.81 -2.88
CA ALA A 75 5.36 2.12 -2.24
C ALA A 75 5.13 0.61 -2.13
N LEU A 76 3.95 0.20 -1.65
CA LEU A 76 3.57 -1.22 -1.58
C LEU A 76 3.42 -1.85 -2.98
N GLY A 77 3.06 -1.04 -3.97
CA GLY A 77 2.90 -1.46 -5.35
C GLY A 77 4.21 -1.84 -6.01
N ALA A 78 5.16 -0.91 -5.99
CA ALA A 78 6.49 -1.14 -6.50
C ALA A 78 7.19 -2.33 -5.82
N MET A 79 6.96 -2.51 -4.51
CA MET A 79 7.47 -3.68 -3.80
C MET A 79 6.85 -4.99 -4.30
N GLN A 80 5.52 -5.03 -4.48
CA GLN A 80 4.83 -6.22 -5.02
C GLN A 80 5.32 -6.57 -6.42
N ASP A 81 5.54 -5.56 -7.27
CA ASP A 81 6.03 -5.75 -8.63
C ASP A 81 7.43 -6.38 -8.62
N ALA A 82 8.31 -5.94 -7.70
CA ALA A 82 9.63 -6.54 -7.52
C ALA A 82 9.58 -7.99 -6.99
N VAL A 83 8.65 -8.29 -6.07
CA VAL A 83 8.42 -9.68 -5.58
C VAL A 83 8.00 -10.57 -6.73
N VAL A 84 6.98 -10.16 -7.49
CA VAL A 84 6.45 -10.90 -8.63
C VAL A 84 7.52 -11.08 -9.72
N GLY A 85 8.30 -10.03 -10.01
CA GLY A 85 9.45 -10.10 -10.92
C GLY A 85 10.48 -11.15 -10.48
N GLY A 86 10.78 -11.21 -9.17
CA GLY A 86 11.70 -12.20 -8.60
C GLY A 86 11.19 -13.63 -8.79
N GLU A 87 9.90 -13.85 -8.57
CA GLU A 87 9.27 -15.15 -8.83
C GLU A 87 9.37 -15.56 -10.30
N PHE A 88 9.12 -14.64 -11.24
CA PHE A 88 9.25 -14.91 -12.67
C PHE A 88 10.67 -15.32 -13.05
N VAL A 89 11.68 -14.60 -12.55
CA VAL A 89 13.09 -14.90 -12.82
C VAL A 89 13.48 -16.26 -12.23
N THR A 90 13.02 -16.59 -11.03
CA THR A 90 13.24 -17.92 -10.43
C THR A 90 12.61 -19.02 -11.28
N ARG A 91 11.35 -18.85 -11.70
CA ARG A 91 10.66 -19.84 -12.56
C ARG A 91 11.36 -20.01 -13.90
N TYR A 92 11.80 -18.92 -14.51
CA TYR A 92 12.58 -18.94 -15.75
C TYR A 92 13.89 -19.72 -15.56
N ALA A 93 14.66 -19.42 -14.51
CA ALA A 93 15.92 -20.10 -14.23
C ALA A 93 15.73 -21.62 -14.00
N VAL A 94 14.68 -22.01 -13.28
CA VAL A 94 14.33 -23.43 -13.08
C VAL A 94 13.97 -24.11 -14.40
N ALA A 95 13.16 -23.47 -15.24
CA ALA A 95 12.77 -24.03 -16.53
C ALA A 95 13.97 -24.17 -17.50
N GLN A 96 15.00 -23.33 -17.35
CA GLN A 96 16.22 -23.42 -18.14
C GLN A 96 17.27 -24.34 -17.54
N ALA A 97 17.15 -24.77 -16.28
CA ALA A 97 18.13 -25.65 -15.64
C ALA A 97 18.23 -27.05 -16.29
N GLU A 98 17.18 -27.46 -17.02
CA GLU A 98 17.19 -28.67 -17.86
C GLU A 98 17.98 -28.47 -19.17
N ARG A 99 18.39 -27.23 -19.48
CA ARG A 99 19.26 -26.85 -20.60
C ARG A 99 20.62 -26.39 -20.08
N VAL A 100 21.63 -26.40 -20.95
CA VAL A 100 22.94 -25.80 -20.63
C VAL A 100 22.76 -24.28 -20.58
N ILE A 101 22.63 -23.71 -19.37
CA ILE A 101 22.62 -22.26 -19.16
C ILE A 101 24.03 -21.72 -19.38
N HIS A 102 24.18 -20.73 -20.25
CA HIS A 102 25.48 -20.10 -20.47
C HIS A 102 25.90 -19.31 -19.21
N PRO A 103 27.18 -19.33 -18.78
CA PRO A 103 27.63 -18.63 -17.57
C PRO A 103 27.25 -17.14 -17.52
N ALA A 104 27.28 -16.45 -18.67
CA ALA A 104 26.87 -15.07 -18.78
C ALA A 104 25.37 -14.85 -18.47
N GLU A 105 24.49 -15.75 -18.91
CA GLU A 105 23.06 -15.69 -18.62
C GLU A 105 22.81 -15.95 -17.13
N PHE A 106 23.49 -16.93 -16.54
CA PHE A 106 23.40 -17.20 -15.11
C PHE A 106 23.82 -15.99 -14.25
N HIS A 107 24.92 -15.32 -14.62
CA HIS A 107 25.37 -14.10 -13.96
C HIS A 107 24.34 -12.96 -14.10
N ALA A 108 23.76 -12.77 -15.28
CA ALA A 108 22.74 -11.76 -15.52
C ALA A 108 21.47 -11.99 -14.68
N LEU A 109 20.98 -13.24 -14.62
CA LEU A 109 19.82 -13.61 -13.80
C LEU A 109 20.10 -13.39 -12.30
N THR A 110 21.31 -13.70 -11.85
CA THR A 110 21.73 -13.49 -10.46
C THR A 110 21.82 -11.99 -10.11
N ALA A 111 22.40 -11.18 -10.99
CA ALA A 111 22.45 -9.73 -10.83
C ALA A 111 21.05 -9.12 -10.74
N TYR A 112 20.14 -9.51 -11.64
CA TYR A 112 18.77 -9.02 -11.65
C TYR A 112 17.98 -9.46 -10.40
N GLN A 113 18.17 -10.70 -9.92
CA GLN A 113 17.60 -11.15 -8.64
C GLN A 113 18.07 -10.30 -7.45
N ASN A 114 19.36 -9.96 -7.40
CA ASN A 114 19.90 -9.12 -6.34
C ASN A 114 19.33 -7.69 -6.39
N GLU A 115 19.16 -7.14 -7.59
CA GLU A 115 18.51 -5.85 -7.78
C GLU A 115 17.07 -5.86 -7.26
N LEU A 116 16.27 -6.85 -7.63
CA LEU A 116 14.89 -6.99 -7.18
C LEU A 116 14.80 -7.11 -5.64
N ARG A 117 15.71 -7.87 -5.01
CA ARG A 117 15.79 -7.95 -3.54
C ARG A 117 16.12 -6.60 -2.91
N ALA A 118 17.05 -5.84 -3.48
CA ALA A 118 17.39 -4.50 -2.99
C ALA A 118 16.22 -3.52 -3.16
N GLN A 119 15.47 -3.60 -4.26
CA GLN A 119 14.26 -2.83 -4.48
C GLN A 119 13.20 -3.15 -3.43
N ILE A 120 12.94 -4.43 -3.14
CA ILE A 120 11.97 -4.85 -2.10
C ILE A 120 12.31 -4.20 -0.74
N GLN A 121 13.57 -4.28 -0.32
CA GLN A 121 14.01 -3.72 0.96
C GLN A 121 13.88 -2.19 0.99
N THR A 122 14.24 -1.52 -0.11
CA THR A 122 14.14 -0.06 -0.24
C THR A 122 12.68 0.40 -0.18
N ARG A 123 11.78 -0.26 -0.92
CA ARG A 123 10.36 0.10 -0.97
C ARG A 123 9.66 -0.18 0.37
N ARG A 124 10.05 -1.24 1.07
CA ARG A 124 9.59 -1.52 2.44
C ARG A 124 9.95 -0.39 3.40
N ALA A 125 11.20 0.09 3.36
CA ALA A 125 11.62 1.24 4.18
C ALA A 125 10.84 2.53 3.83
N GLN A 126 10.56 2.76 2.54
CA GLN A 126 9.74 3.89 2.09
C GLN A 126 8.27 3.79 2.50
N ALA A 127 7.71 2.57 2.58
CA ALA A 127 6.32 2.36 3.00
C ALA A 127 6.08 2.69 4.47
N ALA A 128 7.09 2.53 5.33
CA ALA A 128 6.98 2.74 6.77
C ALA A 128 6.50 4.17 7.17
N PRO A 129 7.11 5.28 6.70
CA PRO A 129 6.61 6.62 7.03
C PRO A 129 5.22 6.91 6.46
N PHE A 130 4.88 6.37 5.29
CA PHE A 130 3.52 6.52 4.73
C PHE A 130 2.49 5.79 5.60
N TYR A 131 2.79 4.58 6.05
CA TYR A 131 1.92 3.86 6.98
C TYR A 131 1.79 4.60 8.32
N ALA A 132 2.89 5.15 8.85
CA ALA A 132 2.88 5.96 10.06
C ALA A 132 1.95 7.19 9.92
N ALA A 133 1.93 7.83 8.75
CA ALA A 133 1.01 8.93 8.48
C ALA A 133 -0.47 8.50 8.53
N LEU A 134 -0.81 7.31 8.02
CA LEU A 134 -2.19 6.77 8.04
C LEU A 134 -2.68 6.44 9.46
N VAL A 135 -1.79 5.99 10.35
CA VAL A 135 -2.15 5.64 11.74
C VAL A 135 -2.01 6.82 12.72
N SER A 136 -1.50 7.96 12.24
CA SER A 136 -1.32 9.19 13.01
C SER A 136 -2.64 9.79 13.53
N SER A 137 -2.54 10.70 14.49
CA SER A 137 -3.69 11.51 14.93
C SER A 137 -4.25 12.34 13.78
N TRP A 138 -3.39 12.93 12.93
CA TRP A 138 -3.83 13.75 11.80
C TRP A 138 -4.83 13.02 10.89
N PHE A 139 -4.54 11.78 10.48
CA PHE A 139 -5.44 11.03 9.59
C PHE A 139 -6.77 10.74 10.30
N ARG A 140 -6.70 10.34 11.58
CA ARG A 140 -7.87 10.03 12.41
C ARG A 140 -8.76 11.25 12.64
N ASP A 141 -8.15 12.36 13.00
CA ASP A 141 -8.84 13.63 13.27
C ASP A 141 -9.46 14.18 11.98
N SER A 142 -8.78 14.00 10.85
CA SER A 142 -9.29 14.39 9.53
C SER A 142 -10.47 13.53 9.12
N LEU A 143 -10.40 12.20 9.31
CA LEU A 143 -11.51 11.29 9.06
C LEU A 143 -12.70 11.58 9.98
N GLY A 144 -12.44 11.87 11.26
CA GLY A 144 -13.47 12.29 12.22
C GLY A 144 -14.14 13.59 11.81
N ALA A 145 -13.36 14.60 11.42
CA ALA A 145 -13.90 15.87 10.96
C ALA A 145 -14.73 15.73 9.67
N LEU A 146 -14.35 14.85 8.75
CA LEU A 146 -15.11 14.56 7.54
C LEU A 146 -16.44 13.86 7.85
N THR A 147 -16.41 12.87 8.75
CA THR A 147 -17.58 12.05 9.07
C THR A 147 -18.57 12.70 10.04
N ALA A 148 -18.10 13.60 10.92
CA ALA A 148 -18.96 14.32 11.87
C ALA A 148 -19.86 15.39 11.23
N ARG A 149 -19.70 15.67 9.93
CA ARG A 149 -20.46 16.69 9.19
C ARG A 149 -21.61 16.11 8.37
N MET A 150 -21.74 14.78 8.37
CA MET A 150 -22.76 14.05 7.62
C MET A 150 -24.10 14.02 8.33
#